data_AF-A0A957TFY1-F1
#
_entry.id   AF-A0A957TFY1-F1
#
_cell.length_a   1.000
_cell.length_b   1.000
_cell.length_c   1.000
_cell.angle_alpha   90.00
_cell.angle_beta   90.00
_cell.angle_gamma   90.00
#
_symmetry.space_group_name_H-M   'P 1'
#
loop_
_entity.id
_entity.type
_entity.pdbx_description
1 polymer ?
#
loop_
_entity_poly.entity_id
_entity_poly.type
_entity_poly.pdbx_seq_one_letter_code
_entity_poly.pdbx_strand_id
1 'polypeptide(L)'
;MSIFLILLSLAIWGVIHSILASHFAKDMLKGFFGRLYRLGYNVFAVVSFAPILYLAATLPDAPVYRIPAPWSFVMMGIQLLSALLLLIALLQTDTLSFVGLRQLFEEEKP
;
A
#
# COMPACT_ATOMS: atom_id res chain seq x y z
N MET A 1 -4.72 -18.67 -15.48
CA MET A 1 -5.70 -18.72 -14.37
C MET A 1 -5.17 -18.00 -13.13
N SER A 2 -3.89 -18.19 -12.77
CA SER A 2 -3.19 -17.50 -11.67
C SER A 2 -3.27 -15.97 -11.72
N ILE A 3 -3.00 -15.36 -12.87
CA ILE A 3 -2.98 -13.90 -13.01
C ILE A 3 -4.34 -13.24 -12.74
N PHE A 4 -5.46 -13.89 -13.11
CA PHE A 4 -6.79 -13.36 -12.83
C PHE A 4 -7.10 -13.33 -11.33
N LEU A 5 -6.61 -14.31 -10.56
CA LEU A 5 -6.76 -14.32 -9.11
C LEU A 5 -5.98 -13.18 -8.45
N ILE A 6 -4.75 -12.93 -8.91
CA ILE A 6 -3.94 -11.82 -8.42
C ILE A 6 -4.60 -10.49 -8.76
N LEU A 7 -5.02 -10.30 -10.01
CA LEU A 7 -5.68 -9.06 -10.46
C LEU A 7 -7.01 -8.82 -9.73
N LEU A 8 -7.83 -9.85 -9.55
CA LEU A 8 -9.09 -9.74 -8.82
C LEU A 8 -8.85 -9.41 -7.35
N SER A 9 -7.89 -10.08 -6.70
CA SER A 9 -7.53 -9.82 -5.30
C SER A 9 -7.00 -8.40 -5.13
N LEU A 10 -6.15 -7.94 -6.05
CA LEU A 10 -5.63 -6.57 -6.08
C LEU A 10 -6.74 -5.55 -6.31
N ALA A 11 -7.69 -5.81 -7.21
CA ALA A 11 -8.81 -4.91 -7.46
C ALA A 11 -9.72 -4.79 -6.23
N ILE A 12 -10.09 -5.92 -5.60
CA ILE A 12 -10.89 -5.93 -4.37
C ILE A 12 -10.17 -5.18 -3.26
N TRP A 13 -8.89 -5.48 -3.04
CA TRP A 13 -8.09 -4.80 -2.03
C TRP A 13 -7.98 -3.31 -2.33
N GLY A 14 -7.72 -2.92 -3.57
CA GLY A 14 -7.59 -1.52 -3.98
C GLY A 14 -8.87 -0.72 -3.76
N VAL A 15 -10.04 -1.31 -4.05
CA VAL A 15 -11.34 -0.68 -3.77
C VAL A 15 -11.53 -0.50 -2.26
N ILE A 16 -11.35 -1.56 -1.47
CA ILE A 16 -11.53 -1.49 -0.01
C ILE A 16 -10.54 -0.51 0.62
N HIS A 17 -9.27 -0.58 0.24
CA HIS A 17 -8.21 0.32 0.68
C HIS A 17 -8.54 1.78 0.36
N SER A 18 -8.95 2.07 -0.87
CA SER A 18 -9.28 3.45 -1.29
C SER A 18 -10.50 4.00 -0.55
N ILE A 19 -11.52 3.17 -0.30
CA ILE A 19 -12.68 3.56 0.50
C ILE A 19 -12.24 3.87 1.94
N LEU A 20 -11.48 2.98 2.59
CA LEU A 20 -11.02 3.17 3.97
C LEU A 20 -10.03 4.35 4.11
N ALA A 21 -9.26 4.66 3.05
CA ALA A 21 -8.38 5.81 3.00
C ALA A 21 -9.14 7.15 2.92
N SER A 22 -10.40 7.13 2.48
CA SER A 22 -11.19 8.34 2.25
C SER A 22 -11.56 9.06 3.56
N HIS A 23 -11.78 10.37 3.47
CA HIS A 23 -12.33 11.16 4.57
C HIS A 23 -13.70 10.64 5.04
N PHE A 24 -14.53 10.17 4.10
CA PHE A 24 -15.85 9.61 4.41
C PHE A 24 -15.76 8.42 5.37
N ALA A 25 -14.91 7.43 5.07
CA ALA A 25 -14.73 6.27 5.94
C ALA A 25 -14.11 6.68 7.29
N LYS A 26 -13.16 7.61 7.28
CA LYS A 26 -12.57 8.16 8.50
C LYS A 26 -13.64 8.80 9.38
N ASP A 27 -14.50 9.66 8.83
CA ASP A 27 -15.50 10.39 9.61
C ASP A 27 -16.57 9.45 10.18
N MET A 28 -16.98 8.42 9.42
CA MET A 28 -17.90 7.38 9.89
C MET A 28 -17.33 6.55 11.04
N LEU A 29 -16.03 6.20 10.96
CA LEU A 29 -15.41 5.24 11.87
C LEU A 29 -14.63 5.91 13.01
N LYS A 30 -14.33 7.22 12.92
CA LYS A 30 -13.65 7.98 13.97
C LYS A 30 -14.43 7.98 15.28
N GLY A 31 -15.77 7.92 15.25
CA GLY A 31 -16.59 7.79 16.47
C GLY A 31 -16.35 6.50 17.26
N PHE A 32 -15.99 5.41 16.58
CA PHE A 32 -15.75 4.10 17.20
C PHE A 32 -14.27 3.87 17.53
N PHE A 33 -13.38 4.22 16.62
CA PHE A 33 -11.95 3.94 16.74
C PHE A 33 -11.13 5.11 17.26
N GLY A 34 -11.67 6.34 17.20
CA GLY A 34 -11.01 7.56 17.64
C GLY A 34 -9.62 7.73 17.02
N ARG A 35 -8.64 7.98 17.89
CA ARG A 35 -7.22 8.13 17.53
C ARG A 35 -6.57 6.86 16.96
N LEU A 36 -7.16 5.68 17.19
CA LEU A 36 -6.63 4.40 16.69
C LEU A 36 -6.99 4.15 15.23
N TYR A 37 -7.91 4.92 14.64
CA TYR A 37 -8.36 4.70 13.28
C TYR A 37 -7.20 4.63 12.28
N ARG A 38 -6.29 5.61 12.32
CA ARG A 38 -5.17 5.69 11.35
C ARG A 38 -4.21 4.51 11.49
N LEU A 39 -3.84 4.16 12.72
CA LEU A 39 -2.96 3.02 12.98
C LEU A 39 -3.62 1.71 12.57
N GLY A 40 -4.89 1.51 12.95
CA GLY A 40 -5.66 0.32 12.58
C GLY A 40 -5.83 0.18 11.07
N TYR A 41 -6.09 1.29 10.37
CA TYR A 41 -6.13 1.34 8.91
C TYR A 41 -4.80 0.92 8.28
N ASN A 42 -3.66 1.44 8.75
CA ASN A 42 -2.35 1.07 8.20
C ASN A 42 -2.01 -0.40 8.47
N VAL A 43 -2.29 -0.90 9.68
CA VAL A 43 -2.14 -2.33 10.01
C VAL A 43 -3.01 -3.18 9.09
N PHE A 44 -4.29 -2.82 8.94
CA PHE A 44 -5.19 -3.50 8.01
C PHE A 44 -4.65 -3.47 6.58
N ALA A 45 -4.20 -2.32 6.08
CA ALA A 45 -3.70 -2.16 4.72
C ALA A 45 -2.51 -3.10 4.45
N VAL A 46 -1.53 -3.14 5.35
CA VAL A 46 -0.34 -4.01 5.22
C VAL A 46 -0.72 -5.48 5.33
N VAL A 47 -1.48 -5.85 6.35
CA VAL A 47 -1.86 -7.26 6.61
C VAL A 47 -2.74 -7.80 5.49
N SER A 48 -3.73 -7.03 5.03
CA SER A 48 -4.61 -7.45 3.94
C SER A 48 -3.93 -7.48 2.58
N PHE A 49 -2.81 -6.77 2.39
CA PHE A 49 -2.02 -6.82 1.17
C PHE A 49 -1.05 -8.02 1.13
N ALA A 50 -0.60 -8.52 2.29
CA ALA A 50 0.34 -9.63 2.38
C ALA A 50 -0.09 -10.91 1.63
N PRO A 51 -1.38 -11.35 1.67
CA PRO A 51 -1.85 -12.46 0.85
C PRO A 51 -1.67 -12.24 -0.65
N ILE A 52 -1.80 -11.00 -1.15
CA ILE A 52 -1.61 -10.69 -2.57
C ILE A 52 -0.15 -10.86 -2.96
N LEU A 53 0.78 -10.39 -2.11
CA LEU A 53 2.22 -10.60 -2.30
C LEU A 53 2.57 -12.09 -2.26
N TYR A 54 1.94 -12.85 -1.36
CA TYR A 54 2.11 -14.29 -1.29
C TYR A 54 1.63 -14.99 -2.59
N LEU A 55 0.47 -14.60 -3.11
CA LEU A 55 -0.02 -15.12 -4.39
C LEU A 55 0.94 -14.78 -5.53
N ALA A 56 1.42 -13.54 -5.61
CA ALA A 56 2.37 -13.11 -6.62
C ALA A 56 3.74 -13.82 -6.54
N ALA A 57 4.15 -14.27 -5.35
CA ALA A 57 5.42 -14.97 -5.16
C ALA A 57 5.33 -16.48 -5.37
N THR A 58 4.17 -17.10 -5.12
CA THR A 58 4.03 -18.56 -5.07
C THR A 58 3.29 -19.17 -6.25
N LEU A 59 2.43 -18.42 -6.94
CA LEU A 59 1.72 -19.01 -8.07
C LEU A 59 2.68 -19.29 -9.22
N PRO A 60 2.55 -20.46 -9.88
CA PRO A 60 3.39 -20.81 -10.99
C PRO A 60 3.12 -19.84 -12.14
N ASP A 61 4.14 -19.02 -12.45
CA ASP A 61 4.10 -18.05 -13.52
C ASP A 61 4.92 -18.53 -14.71
N ALA A 62 4.30 -18.50 -15.89
CA ALA A 62 5.02 -18.60 -17.15
C ALA A 62 5.45 -17.19 -17.58
N PRO A 63 6.72 -16.96 -17.94
CA PRO A 63 7.14 -15.66 -18.45
C PRO A 63 6.38 -15.34 -19.74
N VAL A 64 5.42 -14.42 -19.66
CA VAL A 64 4.61 -13.99 -20.82
C VAL A 64 5.46 -13.18 -21.80
N TYR A 65 6.38 -12.36 -21.27
CA TYR A 65 7.27 -11.51 -22.04
C TYR A 65 8.55 -11.22 -21.26
N ARG A 66 9.68 -11.10 -21.97
CA ARG A 66 10.97 -10.65 -21.40
C ARG A 66 11.43 -9.44 -22.20
N ILE A 67 11.73 -8.36 -21.49
CA ILE A 67 12.28 -7.15 -22.08
C ILE A 67 13.77 -7.38 -22.34
N PRO A 68 14.24 -7.32 -23.60
CA PRO A 68 15.65 -7.51 -23.91
C PRO A 68 16.49 -6.30 -23.48
N ALA A 69 17.79 -6.53 -23.32
CA ALA A 69 18.75 -5.44 -23.20
C ALA A 69 18.75 -4.57 -24.49
N PRO A 70 18.97 -3.24 -24.38
CA PRO A 70 19.32 -2.49 -23.17
C PRO A 70 18.11 -2.01 -22.35
N TRP A 71 16.88 -2.16 -22.85
CA TRP A 71 15.68 -1.59 -22.24
C TRP A 71 15.38 -2.13 -20.84
N SER A 72 15.77 -3.37 -20.55
CA SER A 72 15.67 -3.92 -19.19
C SER A 72 16.48 -3.12 -18.16
N PHE A 73 17.66 -2.60 -18.52
CA PHE A 73 18.46 -1.76 -17.64
C PHE A 73 17.82 -0.39 -17.42
N VAL A 74 17.24 0.20 -18.47
CA VAL A 74 16.50 1.46 -18.37
C VAL A 74 15.33 1.31 -17.40
N MET A 75 14.53 0.24 -17.55
CA MET A 75 13.40 -0.01 -16.65
C MET A 75 13.84 -0.26 -15.21
N MET A 76 14.94 -0.98 -14.99
CA MET A 76 15.51 -1.18 -13.65
C MET A 76 15.99 0.15 -13.04
N GLY A 77 16.61 1.02 -13.83
CA GLY A 77 16.98 2.37 -13.40
C GLY A 77 15.78 3.22 -12.98
N ILE A 78 14.67 3.16 -13.74
CA ILE A 78 13.42 3.84 -13.39
C ILE A 78 12.85 3.28 -12.08
N GLN A 79 12.83 1.96 -11.90
CA GLN A 79 12.34 1.33 -10.66
C GLN A 79 13.15 1.78 -9.43
N LEU A 80 14.48 1.82 -9.53
CA LEU A 80 15.34 2.30 -8.45
C LEU A 80 15.08 3.78 -8.13
N LEU A 81 14.94 4.62 -9.16
CA LEU A 81 14.60 6.03 -8.97
C LEU A 81 13.23 6.19 -8.31
N SER A 82 12.21 5.43 -8.74
CA SER A 82 10.89 5.44 -8.12
C SER A 82 10.93 5.02 -6.65
N ALA A 83 11.70 3.97 -6.31
CA ALA A 83 11.87 3.54 -4.93
C ALA A 83 12.54 4.61 -4.06
N LEU A 84 13.55 5.31 -4.59
CA LEU A 84 14.21 6.42 -3.90
C LEU A 84 13.24 7.59 -3.68
N LEU A 85 12.46 7.97 -4.70
CA LEU A 85 11.48 9.05 -4.59
C LEU A 85 10.37 8.71 -3.58
N LEU A 86 9.91 7.45 -3.53
CA LEU A 86 8.97 6.99 -2.52
C LEU A 86 9.55 7.11 -1.10
N LEU A 87 10.83 6.73 -0.91
CA LEU A 87 11.51 6.88 0.37
C LEU A 87 11.64 8.35 0.76
N ILE A 88 12.06 9.22 -0.17
CA ILE A 88 12.16 10.66 0.07
C ILE A 88 10.80 11.23 0.45
N ALA A 89 9.73 10.91 -0.27
CA ALA A 89 8.38 11.35 0.03
C ALA A 89 7.91 10.87 1.42
N LEU A 90 8.23 9.63 1.79
CA LEU A 90 7.90 9.08 3.11
C LEU A 90 8.65 9.79 4.24
N LEU A 91 9.90 10.18 4.03
CA LEU A 91 10.71 10.92 5.01
C LEU A 91 10.31 12.41 5.10
N GLN A 92 9.81 12.98 4.01
CA GLN A 92 9.23 14.33 4.00
C GLN A 92 7.85 14.37 4.66
N THR A 93 7.13 13.25 4.61
CA THR A 93 5.91 13.07 5.39
C THR A 93 6.30 12.77 6.84
N ASP A 94 5.69 13.43 7.83
CA ASP A 94 5.88 13.04 9.23
C ASP A 94 5.51 11.56 9.39
N THR A 95 6.50 10.69 9.44
CA THR A 95 6.31 9.24 9.27
C THR A 95 5.54 8.65 10.44
N LEU A 96 5.73 9.19 11.65
CA LEU A 96 5.00 8.76 12.84
C LEU A 96 3.53 9.19 12.76
N SER A 97 3.27 10.39 12.25
CA SER A 97 1.91 10.85 11.98
C SER A 97 1.25 10.09 10.83
N PHE A 98 2.01 9.71 9.80
CA PHE A 98 1.52 8.93 8.67
C PHE A 98 1.09 7.53 9.11
N VAL A 99 1.94 6.82 9.87
CA VAL A 99 1.64 5.47 10.37
C VAL A 99 0.53 5.48 11.42
N GLY A 100 0.30 6.60 12.11
CA GLY A 100 -0.73 6.70 13.15
C GLY A 100 -0.18 6.56 14.58
N LEU A 101 1.14 6.42 14.75
CA LEU A 101 1.78 6.27 16.05
C LEU A 101 1.79 7.58 16.84
N ARG A 102 1.93 8.72 16.16
CA ARG A 102 1.92 10.03 16.82
C ARG A 102 0.57 10.33 17.49
N GLN A 103 -0.52 9.90 16.86
CA GLN A 103 -1.90 10.04 17.32
C GLN A 103 -2.18 9.26 18.62
N LEU A 104 -1.31 8.32 19.00
CA LEU A 104 -1.39 7.63 20.29
C LEU A 104 -1.01 8.55 21.46
N PHE A 105 -0.12 9.51 21.21
CA PHE A 105 0.48 10.39 22.22
C PHE A 105 0.00 11.83 22.12
N GLU A 106 -0.40 12.28 20.92
CA GLU A 106 -0.89 13.64 20.65
C GLU A 106 -2.28 13.60 20.03
N GLU A 107 -3.14 14.55 20.36
CA GLU A 107 -4.42 14.70 19.65
C GLU A 107 -4.17 15.12 18.20
N GLU A 108 -4.91 14.49 17.28
CA GLU A 108 -4.84 14.81 15.86
C GLU A 108 -5.38 16.25 15.67
N LYS A 109 -4.47 17.19 15.38
CA LYS A 109 -4.85 18.57 15.05
C LYS A 109 -5.78 18.55 13.83
N PRO A 110 -6.87 19.33 13.84
CA PRO A 110 -7.85 19.37 12.75
C PRO A 110 -7.22 19.84 11.43
#